data_AF-A0A1D7XST8-F1
#
_entry.id   AF-A0A1D7XST8-F1
#
_cell.length_a   1.000
_cell.length_b   1.000
_cell.length_c   1.000
_cell.angle_alpha   90.00
_cell.angle_beta   90.00
_cell.angle_gamma   90.00
#
_symmetry.space_group_name_H-M   'P 1'
#
loop_
_entity.id
_entity.type
_entity.pdbx_description
1 polymer ?
#
loop_
_entity_poly.entity_id
_entity_poly.type
_entity_poly.pdbx_seq_one_letter_code
_entity_poly.pdbx_strand_id
1 'polypeptide(L)'
;MDSKEIINIVPPEETLNVDDSEFIIHQTFTKGDVRRYGVFPEQTISTNDFKNVLSLANQGLPIYFPPGYYNTSVSLENTSNVTIKFDEVILAGYLQITNNSERIKINGSVTILDKLFIVQSHDISFEKVIVKSNQTQNIYEQKNRGVSIYAGSKNIKFDSLFISDTGATGDDFFKHTAASLQIHGWNDNPKNIQINKLEINNAGRTALYLTGQNHKLNNIKISNFGLGSNENMFGLDDAKTGEETVFSALWINKCNNCEIDSLDIYSTTPNKRGYSLRLDEGRYHEPTFINNIRMSGSAKQLPIFDDQLTNILVKNEYYDQELN
;
A
#
# COMPACT_ATOMS: atom_id res chain seq x y z
N MET A 1 10.11 -39.02 40.34
CA MET A 1 9.13 -38.04 39.82
C MET A 1 9.74 -36.68 40.05
N ASP A 2 10.48 -36.18 39.07
CA ASP A 2 11.12 -34.85 39.15
C ASP A 2 10.20 -33.83 38.50
N SER A 3 9.61 -32.96 39.32
CA SER A 3 8.86 -31.80 38.85
C SER A 3 9.87 -30.70 38.45
N LYS A 4 10.10 -30.52 37.16
CA LYS A 4 10.80 -29.35 36.63
C LYS A 4 9.88 -28.14 36.77
N GLU A 5 10.27 -27.19 37.62
CA GLU A 5 9.72 -25.84 37.60
C GLU A 5 9.98 -25.20 36.23
N ILE A 6 8.90 -24.84 35.55
CA ILE A 6 8.95 -24.02 34.35
C ILE A 6 9.09 -22.58 34.84
N ILE A 7 10.30 -22.05 34.79
CA ILE A 7 10.55 -20.63 35.02
C ILE A 7 10.01 -19.89 33.79
N ASN A 8 8.84 -19.28 33.92
CA ASN A 8 8.34 -18.31 32.94
C ASN A 8 9.23 -17.06 33.00
N ILE A 9 10.17 -16.97 32.06
CA ILE A 9 10.92 -15.73 31.84
C ILE A 9 9.95 -14.77 31.15
N VAL A 10 9.33 -13.89 31.94
CA VAL A 10 8.61 -12.72 31.43
C VAL A 10 9.66 -11.82 30.79
N PRO A 11 9.53 -11.44 29.50
CA PRO A 11 10.44 -10.49 28.88
C PRO A 11 10.46 -9.19 29.70
N PRO A 12 11.62 -8.52 29.85
CA PRO A 12 11.66 -7.26 30.57
C PRO A 12 10.70 -6.26 29.88
N GLU A 13 9.79 -5.68 30.66
CA GLU A 13 9.03 -4.51 30.21
C GLU A 13 10.08 -3.45 29.84
N GLU A 14 10.20 -3.11 28.56
CA GLU A 14 10.89 -1.89 28.16
C GLU A 14 10.23 -0.76 28.94
N THR A 15 10.96 -0.16 29.88
CA THR A 15 10.47 1.01 30.59
C THR A 15 10.27 2.12 29.58
N LEU A 16 9.02 2.29 29.14
CA LEU A 16 8.61 3.34 28.21
C LEU A 16 8.77 4.68 28.93
N ASN A 17 9.91 5.35 28.69
CA ASN A 17 10.32 6.60 29.34
C ASN A 17 9.47 7.83 28.96
N VAL A 18 8.45 7.67 28.12
CA VAL A 18 7.55 8.78 27.70
C VAL A 18 6.53 9.06 28.80
N ASP A 19 6.47 10.27 29.35
CA ASP A 19 5.41 10.62 30.32
C ASP A 19 4.08 10.83 29.59
N ASP A 20 3.04 10.09 29.99
CA ASP A 20 1.69 10.21 29.43
C ASP A 20 0.68 10.81 30.42
N SER A 21 1.12 11.24 31.61
CA SER A 21 0.25 11.59 32.75
C SER A 21 -0.81 12.64 32.43
N GLU A 22 -0.46 13.66 31.64
CA GLU A 22 -1.36 14.75 31.24
C GLU A 22 -2.46 14.32 30.25
N PHE A 23 -2.31 13.16 29.60
CA PHE A 23 -3.20 12.69 28.54
C PHE A 23 -4.15 11.58 29.00
N ILE A 24 -4.00 11.08 30.24
CA ILE A 24 -4.78 9.93 30.71
C ILE A 24 -6.22 10.33 30.96
N ILE A 25 -7.14 9.71 30.21
CA ILE A 25 -8.59 9.83 30.42
C ILE A 25 -9.12 8.58 31.13
N HIS A 26 -8.61 7.39 30.79
CA HIS A 26 -9.07 6.11 31.32
C HIS A 26 -7.92 5.29 31.93
N GLN A 27 -7.81 5.32 33.27
CA GLN A 27 -6.73 4.65 34.02
C GLN A 27 -6.73 3.11 33.91
N THR A 28 -7.85 2.52 33.49
CA THR A 28 -8.03 1.06 33.40
C THR A 28 -7.27 0.43 32.23
N PHE A 29 -6.90 1.21 31.22
CA PHE A 29 -6.14 0.73 30.07
C PHE A 29 -4.65 0.96 30.28
N THR A 30 -3.84 0.02 29.77
CA THR A 30 -2.38 0.10 29.84
C THR A 30 -1.85 1.29 29.04
N LYS A 31 -0.69 1.80 29.44
CA LYS A 31 0.04 2.84 28.72
C LYS A 31 0.24 2.43 27.25
N GLY A 32 0.03 3.37 26.33
CA GLY A 32 0.09 3.12 24.89
C GLY A 32 -1.20 2.59 24.25
N ASP A 33 -2.16 2.06 25.02
CA ASP A 33 -3.49 1.72 24.48
C ASP A 33 -4.27 3.00 24.18
N VAL A 34 -4.73 3.17 22.94
CA VAL A 34 -5.42 4.39 22.50
C VAL A 34 -6.68 4.72 23.31
N ARG A 35 -7.33 3.70 23.90
CA ARG A 35 -8.51 3.88 24.77
C ARG A 35 -8.16 4.57 26.09
N ARG A 36 -6.92 4.42 26.57
CA ARG A 36 -6.41 5.17 27.74
C ARG A 36 -6.53 6.68 27.53
N TYR A 37 -6.40 7.11 26.28
CA TYR A 37 -6.36 8.50 25.84
C TYR A 37 -7.67 8.95 25.17
N GLY A 38 -8.78 8.21 25.35
CA GLY A 38 -10.12 8.60 24.87
C GLY A 38 -10.46 8.18 23.44
N VAL A 39 -9.59 7.43 22.77
CA VAL A 39 -9.84 6.98 21.38
C VAL A 39 -10.38 5.55 21.40
N PHE A 40 -11.66 5.39 21.08
CA PHE A 40 -12.35 4.10 21.08
C PHE A 40 -12.81 3.69 19.67
N PRO A 41 -12.85 2.38 19.38
CA PRO A 41 -13.53 1.89 18.18
C PRO A 41 -15.05 2.10 18.30
N GLU A 42 -15.73 2.16 17.16
CA GLU A 42 -17.18 2.34 16.99
C GLU A 42 -17.74 3.63 17.59
N GLN A 43 -16.88 4.62 17.85
CA GLN A 43 -17.26 5.89 18.47
C GLN A 43 -16.75 7.07 17.66
N THR A 44 -17.37 8.23 17.88
CA THR A 44 -16.83 9.51 17.40
C THR A 44 -15.53 9.80 18.12
N ILE A 45 -14.46 10.02 17.36
CA ILE A 45 -13.14 10.28 17.90
C ILE A 45 -12.94 11.80 18.02
N SER A 46 -12.63 12.27 19.23
CA SER A 46 -12.23 13.66 19.47
C SER A 46 -10.93 13.97 18.74
N THR A 47 -10.90 15.06 17.99
CA THR A 47 -9.70 15.52 17.27
C THR A 47 -8.53 15.76 18.22
N ASN A 48 -8.79 16.27 19.43
CA ASN A 48 -7.74 16.56 20.40
C ASN A 48 -7.17 15.27 21.00
N ASP A 49 -8.03 14.33 21.36
CA ASP A 49 -7.64 13.04 21.95
C ASP A 49 -6.78 12.26 20.95
N PHE A 50 -7.20 12.25 19.68
CA PHE A 50 -6.43 11.62 18.61
C PHE A 50 -5.07 12.30 18.36
N LYS A 51 -5.02 13.64 18.38
CA LYS A 51 -3.75 14.37 18.29
C LYS A 51 -2.82 14.05 19.46
N ASN A 52 -3.34 13.87 20.66
CA ASN A 52 -2.57 13.50 21.83
C ASN A 52 -1.95 12.10 21.66
N VAL A 53 -2.73 11.13 21.16
CA VAL A 53 -2.22 9.80 20.81
C VAL A 53 -1.05 9.87 19.82
N LEU A 54 -1.19 10.66 18.75
CA LEU A 54 -0.13 10.81 17.76
C LEU A 54 1.10 11.56 18.33
N SER A 55 0.88 12.53 19.21
CA SER A 55 1.97 13.22 19.92
C SER A 55 2.78 12.26 20.79
N LEU A 56 2.10 11.39 21.54
CA LEU A 56 2.75 10.34 22.35
C LEU A 56 3.53 9.37 21.47
N ALA A 57 2.96 8.97 20.33
CA ALA A 57 3.67 8.15 19.34
C ALA A 57 4.99 8.82 18.91
N ASN A 58 4.93 10.12 18.58
CA ASN A 58 6.08 10.90 18.13
C ASN A 58 7.16 11.08 19.21
N GLN A 59 6.77 11.00 20.49
CA GLN A 59 7.71 10.99 21.61
C GLN A 59 8.37 9.61 21.81
N GLY A 60 8.00 8.61 21.00
CA GLY A 60 8.55 7.26 21.02
C GLY A 60 7.72 6.27 21.83
N LEU A 61 6.50 6.62 22.26
CA LEU A 61 5.62 5.67 22.93
C LEU A 61 5.01 4.72 21.89
N PRO A 62 5.19 3.39 22.00
CA PRO A 62 4.47 2.45 21.16
C PRO A 62 2.96 2.57 21.39
N ILE A 63 2.22 2.83 20.31
CA ILE A 63 0.77 3.00 20.37
C ILE A 63 0.08 1.73 19.90
N TYR A 64 -0.92 1.29 20.65
CA TYR A 64 -1.73 0.11 20.37
C TYR A 64 -3.18 0.49 20.11
N PHE A 65 -3.66 0.17 18.91
CA PHE A 65 -5.06 0.23 18.53
C PHE A 65 -5.67 -1.18 18.63
N PRO A 66 -6.62 -1.41 19.56
CA PRO A 66 -7.35 -2.68 19.62
C PRO A 66 -8.29 -2.85 18.41
N PRO A 67 -8.82 -4.08 18.20
CA PRO A 67 -9.74 -4.35 17.10
C PRO A 67 -10.98 -3.46 17.09
N GLY A 68 -11.39 -3.08 15.88
CA GLY A 68 -12.63 -2.36 15.63
C GLY A 68 -12.54 -1.34 14.50
N TYR A 69 -13.67 -0.70 14.21
CA TYR A 69 -13.76 0.38 13.24
C TYR A 69 -13.53 1.73 13.91
N TYR A 70 -12.63 2.52 13.34
CA TYR A 70 -12.27 3.85 13.80
C TYR A 70 -12.69 4.85 12.74
N ASN A 71 -13.66 5.70 13.09
CA ASN A 71 -14.20 6.72 12.20
C ASN A 71 -13.25 7.91 12.07
N THR A 72 -12.05 7.68 11.54
CA THR A 72 -10.99 8.68 11.40
C THR A 72 -10.04 8.35 10.24
N SER A 73 -9.18 9.31 9.93
CA SER A 73 -7.96 9.12 9.15
C SER A 73 -6.74 9.25 10.07
N VAL A 74 -5.63 8.62 9.69
CA VAL A 74 -4.36 8.73 10.40
C VAL A 74 -3.38 9.51 9.53
N SER A 75 -2.78 10.56 10.08
CA SER A 75 -1.72 11.34 9.43
C SER A 75 -0.46 11.35 10.27
N LEU A 76 0.62 10.77 9.74
CA LEU A 76 1.96 10.85 10.31
C LEU A 76 2.78 11.83 9.46
N GLU A 77 2.87 13.06 9.92
CA GLU A 77 3.52 14.15 9.18
C GLU A 77 4.75 14.62 9.96
N ASN A 78 5.89 14.74 9.28
CA ASN A 78 7.17 15.15 9.90
C ASN A 78 7.47 14.40 11.22
N THR A 79 7.28 13.09 11.16
CA THR A 79 7.23 12.22 12.33
C THR A 79 8.37 11.20 12.24
N SER A 80 9.04 10.94 13.38
CA SER A 80 10.16 9.98 13.42
C SER A 80 10.05 8.99 14.57
N ASN A 81 10.60 7.79 14.37
CA ASN A 81 10.72 6.75 15.40
C ASN A 81 9.37 6.28 15.99
N VAL A 82 8.34 6.20 15.17
CA VAL A 82 7.00 5.79 15.59
C VAL A 82 6.80 4.30 15.43
N THR A 83 6.25 3.67 16.48
CA THR A 83 5.74 2.29 16.41
C THR A 83 4.25 2.29 16.73
N ILE A 84 3.45 1.83 15.78
CA ILE A 84 2.00 1.65 15.97
C ILE A 84 1.68 0.18 15.72
N LYS A 85 0.91 -0.43 16.62
CA LYS A 85 0.33 -1.75 16.45
C LYS A 85 -1.16 -1.60 16.19
N PHE A 86 -1.60 -1.96 14.99
CA PHE A 86 -3.01 -2.11 14.64
C PHE A 86 -3.39 -3.59 14.77
N ASP A 87 -4.31 -3.92 15.67
CA ASP A 87 -4.82 -5.28 15.79
C ASP A 87 -6.17 -5.38 15.08
N GLU A 88 -6.18 -5.83 13.83
CA GLU A 88 -7.40 -5.95 13.00
C GLU A 88 -8.24 -4.67 12.92
N VAL A 89 -7.58 -3.53 12.83
CA VAL A 89 -8.22 -2.20 12.84
C VAL A 89 -8.77 -1.85 11.45
N ILE A 90 -9.93 -1.20 11.41
CA ILE A 90 -10.49 -0.59 10.20
C ILE A 90 -10.46 0.93 10.36
N LEU A 91 -9.71 1.63 9.51
CA LEU A 91 -9.72 3.09 9.40
C LEU A 91 -10.73 3.50 8.34
N ALA A 92 -11.70 4.32 8.74
CA ALA A 92 -12.75 4.80 7.86
C ALA A 92 -12.27 5.72 6.73
N GLY A 93 -11.13 6.40 6.94
CA GLY A 93 -10.50 7.27 5.96
C GLY A 93 -9.15 6.74 5.48
N TYR A 94 -8.20 7.65 5.32
CA TYR A 94 -6.87 7.36 4.81
C TYR A 94 -5.86 7.07 5.93
N LEU A 95 -4.72 6.49 5.54
CA LEU A 95 -3.47 6.55 6.28
C LEU A 95 -2.45 7.29 5.41
N GLN A 96 -1.91 8.39 5.91
CA GLN A 96 -0.87 9.14 5.19
C GLN A 96 0.40 9.27 6.00
N ILE A 97 1.54 9.15 5.33
CA ILE A 97 2.87 9.34 5.90
C ILE A 97 3.64 10.31 5.01
N THR A 98 3.89 11.52 5.52
CA THR A 98 4.32 12.65 4.67
C THR A 98 5.38 13.51 5.36
N ASN A 99 5.92 14.48 4.61
CA ASN A 99 6.75 15.57 5.13
C ASN A 99 8.03 15.11 5.85
N ASN A 100 8.88 14.30 5.21
CA ASN A 100 10.15 13.80 5.77
C ASN A 100 9.97 12.91 7.00
N SER A 101 8.87 12.15 7.05
CA SER A 101 8.68 11.17 8.12
C SER A 101 9.61 9.97 7.94
N GLU A 102 10.13 9.43 9.05
CA GLU A 102 11.14 8.39 9.00
C GLU A 102 11.08 7.36 10.14
N ARG A 103 11.59 6.15 9.89
CA ARG A 103 11.70 5.07 10.91
C ARG A 103 10.34 4.76 11.55
N ILE A 104 9.34 4.45 10.72
CA ILE A 104 7.99 4.14 11.16
C ILE A 104 7.73 2.63 11.03
N LYS A 105 7.23 2.02 12.09
CA LYS A 105 6.85 0.60 12.13
C LYS A 105 5.36 0.48 12.39
N ILE A 106 4.63 -0.08 11.42
CA ILE A 106 3.21 -0.39 11.54
C ILE A 106 3.08 -1.92 11.63
N ASN A 107 2.87 -2.40 12.86
CA ASN A 107 2.75 -3.82 13.17
C ASN A 107 1.28 -4.26 13.19
N GLY A 108 1.06 -5.57 13.01
CA GLY A 108 -0.26 -6.17 12.96
C GLY A 108 -0.97 -5.93 11.62
N SER A 109 -2.29 -5.76 11.67
CA SER A 109 -3.16 -5.67 10.49
C SER A 109 -4.02 -4.42 10.53
N VAL A 110 -3.94 -3.61 9.48
CA VAL A 110 -4.80 -2.45 9.28
C VAL A 110 -5.55 -2.54 7.95
N THR A 111 -6.85 -2.26 8.01
CA THR A 111 -7.71 -2.03 6.84
C THR A 111 -7.92 -0.53 6.68
N ILE A 112 -7.69 0.00 5.49
CA ILE A 112 -7.89 1.41 5.13
C ILE A 112 -9.01 1.46 4.10
N LEU A 113 -10.07 2.25 4.36
CA LEU A 113 -11.22 2.30 3.46
C LEU A 113 -11.07 3.29 2.31
N ASP A 114 -10.09 4.20 2.38
CA ASP A 114 -9.83 5.21 1.35
C ASP A 114 -8.45 5.09 0.67
N LYS A 115 -7.38 5.61 1.26
CA LYS A 115 -6.06 5.68 0.59
C LYS A 115 -4.92 5.45 1.57
N LEU A 116 -3.91 4.70 1.13
CA LEU A 116 -2.58 4.77 1.72
C LEU A 116 -1.72 5.70 0.87
N PHE A 117 -1.22 6.79 1.46
CA PHE A 117 -0.38 7.75 0.75
C PHE A 117 0.95 7.96 1.49
N ILE A 118 2.06 7.71 0.80
CA ILE A 118 3.41 7.90 1.34
C ILE A 118 4.14 8.85 0.40
N VAL A 119 4.71 9.93 0.91
CA VAL A 119 5.46 10.91 0.11
C VAL A 119 6.63 11.45 0.92
N GLN A 120 7.78 11.65 0.27
CA GLN A 120 8.99 12.24 0.87
C GLN A 120 9.29 11.64 2.25
N SER A 121 9.24 10.32 2.40
CA SER A 121 9.37 9.64 3.69
C SER A 121 10.16 8.34 3.53
N HIS A 122 10.85 7.89 4.58
CA HIS A 122 11.73 6.72 4.44
C HIS A 122 11.81 5.80 5.65
N ASP A 123 12.29 4.58 5.42
CA ASP A 123 12.43 3.53 6.44
C ASP A 123 11.11 3.24 7.13
N ILE A 124 10.10 2.90 6.32
CA ILE A 124 8.74 2.59 6.77
C ILE A 124 8.48 1.10 6.52
N SER A 125 7.93 0.42 7.52
CA SER A 125 7.58 -0.99 7.42
C SER A 125 6.15 -1.24 7.85
N PHE A 126 5.48 -2.11 7.11
CA PHE A 126 4.13 -2.59 7.37
C PHE A 126 4.11 -4.12 7.40
N GLU A 127 3.50 -4.69 8.41
CA GLU A 127 3.24 -6.14 8.46
C GLU A 127 2.09 -6.50 7.49
N LYS A 128 0.85 -6.08 7.78
CA LYS A 128 -0.29 -6.35 6.90
C LYS A 128 -1.15 -5.11 6.67
N VAL A 129 -1.30 -4.74 5.40
CA VAL A 129 -2.18 -3.64 4.96
C VAL A 129 -3.23 -4.18 4.00
N ILE A 130 -4.48 -3.79 4.24
CA ILE A 130 -5.61 -4.02 3.35
C ILE A 130 -6.18 -2.66 2.95
N VAL A 131 -6.24 -2.33 1.67
CA VAL A 131 -6.98 -1.16 1.17
C VAL A 131 -8.18 -1.66 0.40
N LYS A 132 -9.40 -1.45 0.91
CA LYS A 132 -10.61 -1.99 0.28
C LYS A 132 -11.76 -1.02 0.34
N SER A 133 -12.65 -1.10 -0.65
CA SER A 133 -13.85 -0.27 -0.67
C SER A 133 -14.89 -0.78 0.32
N ASN A 134 -15.44 0.15 1.11
CA ASN A 134 -16.73 -0.01 1.77
C ASN A 134 -17.41 1.36 1.82
N GLN A 135 -18.29 1.65 0.87
CA GLN A 135 -18.85 2.99 0.71
C GLN A 135 -19.72 3.44 1.88
N THR A 136 -20.33 2.53 2.63
CA THR A 136 -21.17 2.91 3.78
C THR A 136 -20.35 3.20 5.04
N GLN A 137 -19.12 2.71 5.11
CA GLN A 137 -18.20 2.92 6.24
C GLN A 137 -17.02 3.85 5.89
N ASN A 138 -16.84 4.19 4.62
CA ASN A 138 -15.83 5.15 4.20
C ASN A 138 -16.35 6.57 4.52
N ILE A 139 -15.54 7.40 5.19
CA ILE A 139 -15.92 8.78 5.57
C ILE A 139 -16.26 9.70 4.39
N TYR A 140 -15.81 9.35 3.19
CA TYR A 140 -16.07 10.05 1.94
C TYR A 140 -17.25 9.45 1.16
N GLU A 141 -17.81 8.33 1.62
CA GLU A 141 -18.88 7.58 0.94
C GLU A 141 -18.50 7.06 -0.46
N GLN A 142 -17.20 6.98 -0.72
CA GLN A 142 -16.62 6.61 -2.01
C GLN A 142 -15.91 5.24 -1.96
N LYS A 143 -15.64 4.68 -3.13
CA LYS A 143 -14.67 3.60 -3.27
C LYS A 143 -13.26 4.09 -2.92
N ASN A 144 -12.38 3.17 -2.53
CA ASN A 144 -11.00 3.49 -2.17
C ASN A 144 -10.19 4.01 -3.38
N ARG A 145 -9.18 4.82 -3.08
CA ARG A 145 -8.23 5.42 -4.05
C ARG A 145 -6.91 4.66 -4.12
N GLY A 146 -6.85 3.45 -3.56
CA GLY A 146 -5.70 2.56 -3.61
C GLY A 146 -4.51 3.02 -2.77
N VAL A 147 -3.31 2.69 -3.23
CA VAL A 147 -2.04 2.97 -2.58
C VAL A 147 -1.18 3.81 -3.51
N SER A 148 -0.56 4.86 -2.97
CA SER A 148 0.39 5.68 -3.71
C SER A 148 1.65 5.92 -2.87
N ILE A 149 2.77 5.40 -3.35
CA ILE A 149 4.12 5.67 -2.84
C ILE A 149 4.74 6.66 -3.81
N TYR A 150 4.90 7.90 -3.35
CA TYR A 150 5.15 9.05 -4.19
C TYR A 150 6.59 9.58 -4.05
N ALA A 151 6.91 10.60 -4.85
CA ALA A 151 8.22 11.21 -4.96
C ALA A 151 8.93 11.42 -3.61
N GLY A 152 10.24 11.16 -3.58
CA GLY A 152 11.10 11.27 -2.42
C GLY A 152 11.02 10.12 -1.42
N SER A 153 10.16 9.11 -1.65
CA SER A 153 10.00 7.99 -0.71
C SER A 153 11.04 6.89 -0.91
N LYS A 154 11.62 6.38 0.20
CA LYS A 154 12.72 5.39 0.14
C LYS A 154 12.59 4.30 1.21
N ASN A 155 13.04 3.09 0.91
CA ASN A 155 13.10 1.98 1.89
C ASN A 155 11.72 1.69 2.53
N ILE A 156 10.70 1.53 1.71
CA ILE A 156 9.34 1.20 2.16
C ILE A 156 9.13 -0.30 2.02
N LYS A 157 8.66 -0.96 3.08
CA LYS A 157 8.52 -2.42 3.13
C LYS A 157 7.11 -2.83 3.50
N PHE A 158 6.58 -3.82 2.79
CA PHE A 158 5.32 -4.49 3.10
C PHE A 158 5.55 -6.00 3.17
N ASP A 159 5.23 -6.63 4.29
CA ASP A 159 5.18 -8.10 4.34
C ASP A 159 3.96 -8.61 3.57
N SER A 160 2.82 -7.93 3.68
CA SER A 160 1.63 -8.18 2.87
C SER A 160 0.81 -6.92 2.58
N LEU A 161 0.49 -6.71 1.30
CA LEU A 161 -0.37 -5.63 0.82
C LEU A 161 -1.51 -6.21 -0.04
N PHE A 162 -2.74 -5.96 0.37
CA PHE A 162 -3.96 -6.35 -0.34
C PHE A 162 -4.72 -5.09 -0.76
N ILE A 163 -5.10 -4.98 -2.03
CA ILE A 163 -5.88 -3.85 -2.54
C ILE A 163 -7.08 -4.41 -3.29
N SER A 164 -8.30 -4.01 -2.93
CA SER A 164 -9.49 -4.49 -3.62
C SER A 164 -10.50 -3.40 -3.95
N ASP A 165 -11.14 -3.52 -5.11
CA ASP A 165 -12.27 -2.69 -5.55
C ASP A 165 -11.95 -1.18 -5.61
N THR A 166 -10.76 -0.81 -6.07
CA THR A 166 -10.35 0.60 -6.25
C THR A 166 -11.31 1.32 -7.20
N GLY A 167 -11.73 2.53 -6.82
CA GLY A 167 -12.66 3.34 -7.60
C GLY A 167 -12.04 3.96 -8.86
N ALA A 168 -12.91 4.25 -9.83
CA ALA A 168 -12.55 4.81 -11.12
C ALA A 168 -13.78 5.39 -11.83
N THR A 169 -14.35 6.46 -11.27
CA THR A 169 -15.37 7.27 -11.94
C THR A 169 -14.72 8.53 -12.54
N GLY A 170 -15.49 9.32 -13.30
CA GLY A 170 -15.04 10.62 -13.79
C GLY A 170 -14.99 11.71 -12.71
N ASP A 171 -15.32 11.39 -11.46
CA ASP A 171 -15.36 12.35 -10.35
C ASP A 171 -13.95 12.83 -9.97
N ASP A 172 -13.83 14.11 -9.60
CA ASP A 172 -12.55 14.71 -9.17
C ASP A 172 -11.88 13.94 -8.02
N PHE A 173 -12.67 13.24 -7.20
CA PHE A 173 -12.18 12.39 -6.12
C PHE A 173 -11.16 11.33 -6.61
N PHE A 174 -11.36 10.79 -7.82
CA PHE A 174 -10.50 9.79 -8.43
C PHE A 174 -9.50 10.35 -9.43
N LYS A 175 -9.43 11.68 -9.60
CA LYS A 175 -8.55 12.33 -10.59
C LYS A 175 -7.09 11.86 -10.53
N HIS A 176 -6.56 11.68 -9.33
CA HIS A 176 -5.18 11.22 -9.08
C HIS A 176 -5.07 9.72 -8.73
N THR A 177 -6.05 8.92 -9.15
CA THR A 177 -6.08 7.46 -8.93
C THR A 177 -5.91 6.76 -10.28
N ALA A 178 -4.71 6.72 -10.84
CA ALA A 178 -4.50 6.10 -12.15
C ALA A 178 -4.21 4.60 -12.07
N ALA A 179 -3.76 4.11 -10.91
CA ALA A 179 -3.66 2.68 -10.62
C ALA A 179 -4.04 2.33 -9.17
N SER A 180 -4.38 1.06 -8.92
CA SER A 180 -4.64 0.55 -7.57
C SER A 180 -3.41 0.62 -6.66
N LEU A 181 -2.22 0.27 -7.19
CA LEU A 181 -0.94 0.60 -6.58
C LEU A 181 -0.12 1.44 -7.57
N GLN A 182 0.27 2.63 -7.13
CA GLN A 182 1.13 3.55 -7.88
C GLN A 182 2.42 3.77 -7.09
N ILE A 183 3.55 3.31 -7.63
CA ILE A 183 4.89 3.66 -7.14
C ILE A 183 5.47 4.60 -8.18
N HIS A 184 5.43 5.91 -7.90
CA HIS A 184 5.63 6.92 -8.92
C HIS A 184 6.12 8.26 -8.35
N GLY A 185 6.54 9.17 -9.21
CA GLY A 185 6.95 10.52 -8.83
C GLY A 185 7.69 11.21 -9.95
N TRP A 186 7.61 12.54 -9.99
CA TRP A 186 8.37 13.34 -10.94
C TRP A 186 9.75 13.74 -10.37
N ASN A 187 10.84 13.56 -11.13
CA ASN A 187 12.24 13.89 -10.80
C ASN A 187 12.88 13.15 -9.61
N ASP A 188 12.11 12.71 -8.61
CA ASP A 188 12.61 12.02 -7.42
C ASP A 188 11.80 10.75 -7.17
N ASN A 189 11.80 9.85 -8.15
CA ASN A 189 11.05 8.59 -8.09
C ASN A 189 11.41 7.78 -6.83
N PRO A 190 10.44 6.99 -6.30
CA PRO A 190 10.69 6.13 -5.16
C PRO A 190 11.88 5.18 -5.35
N LYS A 191 12.52 4.79 -4.25
CA LYS A 191 13.67 3.87 -4.26
C LYS A 191 13.55 2.79 -3.21
N ASN A 192 14.05 1.59 -3.51
CA ASN A 192 14.13 0.48 -2.56
C ASN A 192 12.77 0.11 -1.95
N ILE A 193 11.73 -0.01 -2.77
CA ILE A 193 10.41 -0.48 -2.32
C ILE A 193 10.40 -2.00 -2.33
N GLN A 194 10.01 -2.61 -1.20
CA GLN A 194 9.98 -4.06 -1.03
C GLN A 194 8.55 -4.52 -0.69
N ILE A 195 8.01 -5.44 -1.45
CA ILE A 195 6.69 -6.03 -1.19
C ILE A 195 6.81 -7.54 -1.28
N ASN A 196 6.65 -8.24 -0.16
CA ASN A 196 6.76 -9.69 -0.15
C ASN A 196 5.51 -10.35 -0.76
N LYS A 197 4.32 -9.92 -0.37
CA LYS A 197 3.05 -10.39 -0.97
C LYS A 197 2.20 -9.19 -1.39
N LEU A 198 1.86 -9.13 -2.68
CA LEU A 198 0.95 -8.15 -3.26
C LEU A 198 -0.23 -8.88 -3.89
N GLU A 199 -1.44 -8.49 -3.51
CA GLU A 199 -2.67 -8.96 -4.16
C GLU A 199 -3.53 -7.75 -4.52
N ILE A 200 -3.90 -7.62 -5.80
CA ILE A 200 -4.75 -6.56 -6.31
C ILE A 200 -5.95 -7.18 -7.00
N ASN A 201 -7.15 -6.88 -6.51
CA ASN A 201 -8.40 -7.43 -7.02
C ASN A 201 -9.35 -6.31 -7.48
N ASN A 202 -9.95 -6.46 -8.65
CA ASN A 202 -10.95 -5.55 -9.22
C ASN A 202 -10.46 -4.08 -9.27
N ALA A 203 -9.35 -3.84 -9.94
CA ALA A 203 -8.86 -2.49 -10.16
C ALA A 203 -9.78 -1.72 -11.13
N GLY A 204 -10.24 -0.54 -10.74
CA GLY A 204 -11.02 0.32 -11.63
C GLY A 204 -10.23 0.81 -12.85
N ARG A 205 -8.92 1.01 -12.72
CA ARG A 205 -8.00 1.44 -13.79
C ARG A 205 -6.84 0.46 -13.90
N THR A 206 -5.62 0.93 -14.14
CA THR A 206 -4.42 0.10 -14.08
C THR A 206 -4.32 -0.57 -12.72
N ALA A 207 -3.87 -1.84 -12.64
CA ALA A 207 -3.73 -2.49 -11.35
C ALA A 207 -2.44 -2.03 -10.66
N LEU A 208 -1.30 -2.14 -11.34
CA LEU A 208 0.02 -1.81 -10.82
C LEU A 208 0.80 -0.90 -11.77
N TYR A 209 1.21 0.27 -11.28
CA TYR A 209 2.13 1.19 -11.96
C TYR A 209 3.43 1.33 -11.19
N LEU A 210 4.58 1.11 -11.85
CA LEU A 210 5.91 1.10 -11.26
C LEU A 210 6.88 2.02 -12.02
N THR A 211 7.48 2.96 -11.29
CA THR A 211 8.66 3.72 -11.71
C THR A 211 9.68 3.76 -10.58
N GLY A 212 10.92 4.20 -10.87
CA GLY A 212 11.97 4.36 -9.86
C GLY A 212 13.05 3.30 -9.95
N GLN A 213 13.60 2.87 -8.81
CA GLN A 213 14.76 1.96 -8.84
C GLN A 213 14.90 1.05 -7.62
N ASN A 214 15.58 -0.08 -7.81
CA ASN A 214 15.96 -1.05 -6.78
C ASN A 214 14.75 -1.65 -6.04
N HIS A 215 13.61 -1.78 -6.70
CA HIS A 215 12.41 -2.38 -6.12
C HIS A 215 12.53 -3.90 -6.13
N LYS A 216 11.96 -4.54 -5.10
CA LYS A 216 11.85 -5.99 -5.02
C LYS A 216 10.43 -6.41 -4.64
N LEU A 217 9.74 -7.05 -5.57
CA LEU A 217 8.39 -7.56 -5.37
C LEU A 217 8.42 -9.08 -5.52
N ASN A 218 8.13 -9.83 -4.46
CA ASN A 218 8.30 -11.29 -4.49
C ASN A 218 7.10 -11.98 -5.15
N ASN A 219 5.89 -11.85 -4.60
CA ASN A 219 4.70 -12.50 -5.13
C ASN A 219 3.60 -11.49 -5.42
N ILE A 220 3.29 -11.31 -6.70
CA ILE A 220 2.24 -10.42 -7.18
C ILE A 220 1.10 -11.26 -7.77
N LYS A 221 -0.11 -11.03 -7.28
CA LYS A 221 -1.35 -11.55 -7.86
C LYS A 221 -2.25 -10.39 -8.27
N ILE A 222 -2.68 -10.38 -9.52
CA ILE A 222 -3.62 -9.38 -10.04
C ILE A 222 -4.83 -10.11 -10.60
N SER A 223 -6.02 -9.79 -10.09
CA SER A 223 -7.28 -10.31 -10.61
C SER A 223 -8.23 -9.18 -11.02
N ASN A 224 -8.63 -9.14 -12.29
CA ASN A 224 -9.50 -8.13 -12.89
C ASN A 224 -9.00 -6.68 -12.76
N PHE A 225 -8.95 -5.97 -13.88
CA PHE A 225 -8.48 -4.58 -13.92
C PHE A 225 -9.12 -3.83 -15.08
N GLY A 226 -9.03 -2.49 -15.04
CA GLY A 226 -9.62 -1.61 -16.03
C GLY A 226 -11.16 -1.65 -16.05
N LEU A 227 -11.79 -1.90 -14.90
CA LEU A 227 -13.23 -2.08 -14.76
C LEU A 227 -14.04 -0.77 -14.79
N GLY A 228 -13.38 0.39 -14.71
CA GLY A 228 -13.99 1.70 -14.59
C GLY A 228 -13.67 2.64 -15.74
N SER A 229 -13.71 3.95 -15.46
CA SER A 229 -13.61 5.03 -16.44
C SER A 229 -12.22 5.64 -16.52
N ASN A 230 -11.84 6.09 -17.72
CA ASN A 230 -10.65 6.89 -17.97
C ASN A 230 -10.93 8.41 -18.00
N GLU A 231 -12.16 8.82 -17.69
CA GLU A 231 -12.55 10.23 -17.61
C GLU A 231 -11.86 10.95 -16.45
N ASN A 232 -11.54 12.23 -16.67
CA ASN A 232 -10.96 13.15 -15.69
C ASN A 232 -9.70 12.61 -14.97
N MET A 233 -8.90 11.80 -15.67
CA MET A 233 -7.63 11.31 -15.17
C MET A 233 -6.57 12.40 -15.25
N PHE A 234 -5.80 12.54 -14.17
CA PHE A 234 -4.52 13.23 -14.23
C PHE A 234 -3.47 12.29 -14.83
N GLY A 235 -2.53 12.87 -15.58
CA GLY A 235 -1.41 12.12 -16.16
C GLY A 235 -0.58 11.42 -15.08
N LEU A 236 -0.04 10.25 -15.43
CA LEU A 236 0.93 9.56 -14.59
C LEU A 236 2.31 10.17 -14.77
N ASP A 237 3.01 10.40 -13.66
CA ASP A 237 4.39 10.87 -13.71
C ASP A 237 5.25 9.88 -14.53
N ASP A 238 6.18 10.44 -15.32
CA ASP A 238 7.02 9.75 -16.28
C ASP A 238 6.34 9.12 -17.50
N ALA A 239 5.01 9.08 -17.57
CA ALA A 239 4.28 8.66 -18.76
C ALA A 239 4.11 9.82 -19.76
N LYS A 240 3.94 9.51 -21.05
CA LYS A 240 3.56 10.53 -22.04
C LYS A 240 2.09 10.90 -21.82
N THR A 241 1.75 12.17 -22.02
CA THR A 241 0.37 12.65 -21.84
C THR A 241 -0.62 11.82 -22.66
N GLY A 242 -1.68 11.33 -22.01
CA GLY A 242 -2.74 10.52 -22.62
C GLY A 242 -2.54 9.02 -22.42
N GLU A 243 -1.33 8.57 -22.07
CA GLU A 243 -1.04 7.15 -21.86
C GLU A 243 -1.73 6.58 -20.61
N GLU A 244 -2.01 7.43 -19.63
CA GLU A 244 -2.76 7.09 -18.42
C GLU A 244 -4.18 6.57 -18.71
N THR A 245 -4.73 6.91 -19.88
CA THR A 245 -6.09 6.54 -20.28
C THR A 245 -6.22 5.11 -20.80
N VAL A 246 -5.09 4.39 -20.90
CA VAL A 246 -5.02 3.00 -21.36
C VAL A 246 -4.58 2.09 -20.22
N PHE A 247 -5.50 1.27 -19.74
CA PHE A 247 -5.29 0.48 -18.52
C PHE A 247 -4.46 -0.76 -18.75
N SER A 248 -3.64 -1.11 -17.76
CA SER A 248 -2.80 -2.30 -17.79
C SER A 248 -2.92 -3.12 -16.51
N ALA A 249 -2.66 -4.42 -16.56
CA ALA A 249 -2.49 -5.19 -15.32
C ALA A 249 -1.22 -4.69 -14.61
N LEU A 250 -0.09 -4.74 -15.32
CA LEU A 250 1.18 -4.20 -14.88
C LEU A 250 1.72 -3.21 -15.92
N TRP A 251 2.05 -2.01 -15.46
CA TRP A 251 2.76 -1.01 -16.23
C TRP A 251 4.06 -0.63 -15.51
N ILE A 252 5.18 -0.88 -16.18
CA ILE A 252 6.52 -0.52 -15.72
C ILE A 252 7.08 0.56 -16.65
N ASN A 253 7.54 1.67 -16.09
CA ASN A 253 8.10 2.79 -16.85
C ASN A 253 9.26 3.41 -16.08
N LYS A 254 10.42 3.62 -16.70
CA LYS A 254 11.65 4.13 -16.07
C LYS A 254 11.97 3.46 -14.74
N CYS A 255 11.76 2.15 -14.68
CA CYS A 255 11.97 1.33 -13.49
C CYS A 255 13.26 0.54 -13.66
N ASN A 256 14.27 0.84 -12.86
CA ASN A 256 15.64 0.40 -13.12
C ASN A 256 16.19 -0.46 -11.98
N ASN A 257 16.94 -1.51 -12.34
CA ASN A 257 17.53 -2.45 -11.39
C ASN A 257 16.50 -3.04 -10.40
N CYS A 258 15.32 -3.39 -10.90
CA CYS A 258 14.23 -3.94 -10.09
C CYS A 258 14.04 -5.44 -10.34
N GLU A 259 13.39 -6.12 -9.40
CA GLU A 259 13.10 -7.54 -9.48
C GLU A 259 11.64 -7.82 -9.09
N ILE A 260 10.92 -8.51 -9.97
CA ILE A 260 9.64 -9.16 -9.70
C ILE A 260 9.88 -10.67 -9.77
N ASP A 261 9.77 -11.37 -8.64
CA ASP A 261 10.06 -12.80 -8.61
C ASP A 261 8.94 -13.65 -9.23
N SER A 262 7.69 -13.37 -8.88
CA SER A 262 6.52 -14.01 -9.49
C SER A 262 5.37 -13.04 -9.72
N LEU A 263 4.80 -13.10 -10.92
CA LEU A 263 3.66 -12.31 -11.36
C LEU A 263 2.57 -13.23 -11.92
N ASP A 264 1.40 -13.22 -11.29
CA ASP A 264 0.23 -13.98 -11.73
C ASP A 264 -0.89 -13.01 -12.08
N ILE A 265 -1.30 -12.99 -13.36
CA ILE A 265 -2.35 -12.11 -13.87
C ILE A 265 -3.52 -12.97 -14.33
N TYR A 266 -4.68 -12.71 -13.74
CA TYR A 266 -5.95 -13.32 -14.11
C TYR A 266 -6.99 -12.23 -14.41
N SER A 267 -7.85 -12.48 -15.39
CA SER A 267 -8.99 -11.59 -15.65
C SER A 267 -10.13 -12.37 -16.30
N THR A 268 -11.35 -12.18 -15.82
CA THR A 268 -12.58 -12.67 -16.49
C THR A 268 -13.22 -11.62 -17.38
N THR A 269 -13.02 -10.34 -17.06
CA THR A 269 -13.67 -9.20 -17.72
C THR A 269 -12.64 -8.11 -18.10
N PRO A 270 -11.68 -8.40 -19.00
CA PRO A 270 -10.67 -7.41 -19.32
C PRO A 270 -11.26 -6.25 -20.12
N ASN A 271 -10.73 -5.05 -19.88
CA ASN A 271 -10.96 -3.95 -20.80
C ASN A 271 -10.31 -4.27 -22.15
N LYS A 272 -11.12 -4.41 -23.21
CA LYS A 272 -10.64 -4.79 -24.56
C LYS A 272 -9.65 -3.80 -25.19
N ARG A 273 -9.48 -2.61 -24.61
CA ARG A 273 -8.51 -1.60 -25.04
C ARG A 273 -7.27 -1.53 -24.16
N GLY A 274 -7.14 -2.39 -23.15
CA GLY A 274 -6.01 -2.40 -22.21
C GLY A 274 -4.91 -3.40 -22.58
N TYR A 275 -3.88 -3.46 -21.73
CA TYR A 275 -2.75 -4.37 -21.84
C TYR A 275 -2.67 -5.34 -20.67
N SER A 276 -2.13 -6.53 -20.89
CA SER A 276 -1.70 -7.38 -19.77
C SER A 276 -0.41 -6.85 -19.16
N LEU A 277 0.55 -6.52 -20.02
CA LEU A 277 1.80 -5.87 -19.64
C LEU A 277 2.03 -4.65 -20.51
N ARG A 278 2.52 -3.60 -19.88
CA ARG A 278 3.04 -2.42 -20.54
C ARG A 278 4.46 -2.17 -20.04
N LEU A 279 5.42 -2.44 -20.91
CA LEU A 279 6.85 -2.41 -20.65
C LEU A 279 7.44 -1.20 -21.38
N ASP A 280 7.45 -0.05 -20.70
CA ASP A 280 7.97 1.20 -21.25
C ASP A 280 9.50 1.30 -21.09
N GLU A 281 10.05 2.47 -21.45
CA GLU A 281 11.48 2.75 -21.48
C GLU A 281 12.18 2.57 -20.13
N GLY A 282 13.47 2.26 -20.18
CA GLY A 282 14.33 2.22 -19.01
C GLY A 282 15.82 2.31 -19.37
N ARG A 283 16.69 2.24 -18.36
CA ARG A 283 18.14 2.30 -18.57
C ARG A 283 18.66 0.92 -18.92
N TYR A 284 19.19 0.78 -20.13
CA TYR A 284 19.68 -0.50 -20.67
C TYR A 284 20.73 -1.22 -19.79
N HIS A 285 21.53 -0.47 -19.01
CA HIS A 285 22.58 -1.01 -18.14
C HIS A 285 22.11 -1.29 -16.70
N GLU A 286 20.84 -1.02 -16.40
CA GLU A 286 20.20 -1.27 -15.10
C GLU A 286 18.92 -2.10 -15.33
N PRO A 287 19.03 -3.35 -15.80
CA PRO A 287 17.87 -4.14 -16.21
C PRO A 287 16.90 -4.40 -15.07
N THR A 288 15.61 -4.49 -15.41
CA THR A 288 14.55 -4.92 -14.50
C THR A 288 14.09 -6.31 -14.89
N PHE A 289 14.00 -7.23 -13.93
CA PHE A 289 13.67 -8.62 -14.19
C PHE A 289 12.26 -8.97 -13.72
N ILE A 290 11.52 -9.68 -14.57
CA ILE A 290 10.35 -10.47 -14.17
C ILE A 290 10.78 -11.93 -14.28
N ASN A 291 11.04 -12.59 -13.15
CA ASN A 291 11.60 -13.94 -13.14
C ASN A 291 10.57 -14.97 -13.62
N ASN A 292 9.34 -14.89 -13.13
CA ASN A 292 8.27 -15.82 -13.50
C ASN A 292 6.98 -15.06 -13.75
N ILE A 293 6.34 -15.33 -14.89
CA ILE A 293 5.03 -14.78 -15.20
C ILE A 293 4.04 -15.88 -15.59
N ARG A 294 2.82 -15.76 -15.08
CA ARG A 294 1.66 -16.54 -15.53
C ARG A 294 0.53 -15.59 -15.90
N MET A 295 -0.05 -15.80 -17.08
CA MET A 295 -1.26 -15.12 -17.50
C MET A 295 -2.35 -16.16 -17.77
N SER A 296 -3.52 -15.96 -17.17
CA SER A 296 -4.64 -16.89 -17.26
C SER A 296 -5.97 -16.16 -17.50
N GLY A 297 -7.02 -16.92 -17.83
CA GLY A 297 -8.32 -16.36 -18.22
C GLY A 297 -8.21 -15.51 -19.49
N SER A 298 -8.93 -14.39 -19.53
CA SER A 298 -8.93 -13.47 -20.66
C SER A 298 -7.70 -12.53 -20.66
N ALA A 299 -6.91 -12.49 -19.58
CA ALA A 299 -5.67 -11.70 -19.54
C ALA A 299 -4.65 -12.20 -20.58
N LYS A 300 -4.59 -13.52 -20.83
CA LYS A 300 -3.69 -14.11 -21.86
C LYS A 300 -3.98 -13.62 -23.29
N GLN A 301 -5.15 -13.01 -23.52
CA GLN A 301 -5.60 -12.53 -24.82
C GLN A 301 -5.32 -11.03 -25.03
N LEU A 302 -4.96 -10.30 -23.96
CA LEU A 302 -4.63 -8.88 -24.07
C LEU A 302 -3.23 -8.70 -24.64
N PRO A 303 -3.01 -7.62 -25.41
CA PRO A 303 -1.69 -7.31 -25.92
C PRO A 303 -0.68 -7.05 -24.79
N ILE A 304 0.58 -7.28 -25.13
CA ILE A 304 1.74 -6.80 -24.40
C ILE A 304 2.30 -5.63 -25.20
N PHE A 305 2.46 -4.48 -24.55
CA PHE A 305 3.19 -3.35 -25.11
C PHE A 305 4.65 -3.42 -24.68
N ASP A 306 5.55 -3.28 -25.63
CA ASP A 306 7.00 -3.38 -25.46
C ASP A 306 7.69 -2.23 -26.20
N ASP A 307 8.25 -1.27 -25.46
CA ASP A 307 8.96 -0.13 -26.03
C ASP A 307 10.36 -0.53 -26.51
N GLN A 308 10.82 0.08 -27.61
CA GLN A 308 12.16 -0.19 -28.17
C GLN A 308 13.31 0.10 -27.19
N LEU A 309 13.07 0.96 -26.21
CA LEU A 309 14.02 1.33 -25.16
C LEU A 309 13.74 0.64 -23.83
N THR A 310 12.91 -0.40 -23.79
CA THR A 310 12.68 -1.13 -22.54
C THR A 310 13.97 -1.75 -22.02
N ASN A 311 14.14 -1.77 -20.70
CA ASN A 311 15.19 -2.51 -19.99
C ASN A 311 14.64 -3.74 -19.25
N ILE A 312 13.41 -4.14 -19.57
CA ILE A 312 12.67 -5.17 -18.83
C ILE A 312 12.90 -6.52 -19.51
N LEU A 313 13.30 -7.50 -18.70
CA LEU A 313 13.59 -8.85 -19.16
C LEU A 313 12.69 -9.85 -18.43
N VAL A 314 11.88 -10.57 -19.20
CA VAL A 314 11.05 -11.67 -18.70
C VAL A 314 11.82 -12.99 -18.89
N LYS A 315 12.04 -13.75 -17.80
CA LYS A 315 12.87 -14.97 -17.85
C LYS A 315 12.05 -16.22 -18.16
N ASN A 316 10.97 -16.45 -17.42
CA ASN A 316 10.12 -17.65 -17.57
C ASN A 316 8.65 -17.26 -17.75
N GLU A 317 8.04 -17.71 -18.84
CA GLU A 317 6.61 -17.55 -19.11
C GLU A 317 5.90 -18.90 -19.00
N TYR A 318 4.85 -18.97 -18.18
CA TYR A 318 3.99 -20.13 -18.04
C TYR A 318 2.60 -19.81 -18.55
N TYR A 319 2.15 -20.53 -19.58
CA TYR A 319 0.76 -20.58 -19.98
C TYR A 319 0.13 -21.84 -19.40
N ASP A 320 -0.99 -21.70 -18.68
CA ASP A 320 -1.76 -22.89 -18.31
C ASP A 320 -2.15 -23.61 -19.61
N GLN A 321 -1.65 -24.84 -19.79
CA GLN A 321 -2.13 -25.71 -20.85
C GLN A 321 -3.61 -25.96 -20.57
N GLU A 322 -4.47 -25.61 -21.53
CA GLU A 322 -5.88 -25.96 -21.44
C GLU A 322 -5.96 -27.48 -21.27
N LEU A 323 -6.47 -27.93 -20.12
CA LEU A 323 -6.95 -29.29 -19.95
C LEU A 323 -8.16 -29.39 -20.90
N ASN A 324 -7.90 -29.95 -22.09
CA ASN A 324 -8.88 -30.25 -23.13
C ASN A 324 -10.09 -31.03 -22.60
#